data_AF-U6D0B7-F1
#
_entry.id   AF-U6D0B7-F1
#
_cell.length_a   1.000
_cell.length_b   1.000
_cell.length_c   1.000
_cell.angle_alpha   90.00
_cell.angle_beta   90.00
_cell.angle_gamma   90.00
#
_symmetry.space_group_name_H-M   'P 1'
#
loop_
_entity.id
_entity.type
_entity.pdbx_description
1 polymer ?
#
loop_
_entity_poly.entity_id
_entity_poly.type
_entity_poly.pdbx_seq_one_letter_code
_entity_poly.pdbx_strand_id
1 'polypeptide(L)'
;KFISLGKHAKLSPQELMWKMKVQDCAWLRGSPGAHSVPAAEHRRREGVLARLLCWLMGTYVVELLRSFFYVTETTFQKNRLFFYRKSVWSPLQTLGVRQHRTSVRLRELSAAEVRSQREARATLLTSRLRFLPKPGGLRPIVNMDYVAGARALCRDKKIQHLTSQVKTLFSVLNYERARHPRLLGASVLGMDDIHRAWHD
;
A
#
# COMPACT_ATOMS: atom_id res chain seq x y z
N LYS A 1 20.27 5.39 -1.99
CA LYS A 1 19.83 4.11 -1.39
C LYS A 1 18.35 4.12 -0.97
N PHE A 2 17.87 5.09 -0.18
CA PHE A 2 16.47 5.10 0.30
C PHE A 2 15.42 5.07 -0.84
N ILE A 3 15.55 5.93 -1.85
CA ILE A 3 14.59 6.03 -2.97
C ILE A 3 14.55 4.76 -3.84
N SER A 4 15.65 3.99 -3.87
CA SER A 4 15.75 2.75 -4.63
C SER A 4 15.23 1.52 -3.87
N LEU A 5 14.80 1.67 -2.61
CA LEU A 5 14.23 0.57 -1.83
C LEU A 5 12.85 0.19 -2.38
N GLY A 6 12.54 -1.11 -2.32
CA GLY A 6 11.22 -1.62 -2.65
C GLY A 6 10.20 -1.38 -1.53
N LYS A 7 8.91 -1.57 -1.82
CA LYS A 7 7.81 -1.32 -0.87
C LYS A 7 7.97 -1.96 0.52
N HIS A 8 8.45 -3.20 0.55
CA HIS A 8 8.60 -3.96 1.78
C HIS A 8 10.00 -3.88 2.38
N ALA A 9 10.91 -3.16 1.74
CA ALA A 9 12.25 -2.97 2.25
C ALA A 9 12.25 -1.91 3.36
N LYS A 10 13.02 -2.16 4.40
CA LYS A 10 13.20 -1.25 5.54
C LYS A 10 14.65 -0.77 5.55
N LEU A 11 14.85 0.49 5.93
CA LEU A 11 16.17 1.05 6.17
C LEU A 11 16.43 1.01 7.68
N SER A 12 17.46 0.30 8.13
CA SER A 12 17.77 0.24 9.55
C SER A 12 18.53 1.50 10.02
N PRO A 13 18.47 1.86 11.31
CA PRO A 13 19.26 2.96 11.86
C PRO A 13 20.77 2.76 11.65
N GLN A 14 21.25 1.52 11.71
CA GLN A 14 22.65 1.18 11.47
C GLN A 14 23.07 1.49 10.03
N GLU A 15 22.23 1.16 9.05
CA GLU A 15 22.48 1.51 7.65
C GLU A 15 22.41 3.01 7.39
N LEU A 16 21.58 3.73 8.14
CA LEU A 16 21.44 5.19 8.04
C LEU A 16 22.67 5.90 8.62
N MET A 17 23.26 5.36 9.70
CA MET A 17 24.48 5.87 10.32
C MET A 17 25.77 5.33 9.67
N TRP A 18 25.66 4.47 8.65
CA TRP A 18 26.81 3.85 8.01
C TRP A 18 27.79 4.92 7.49
N LYS A 19 29.06 4.80 7.88
CA LYS A 19 30.16 5.76 7.59
C LYS A 19 30.01 7.16 8.20
N MET A 20 29.04 7.40 9.09
CA MET A 20 28.95 8.67 9.83
C MET A 20 29.78 8.60 11.11
N LYS A 21 30.71 9.54 11.30
CA LYS A 21 31.44 9.67 12.56
C LYS A 21 30.75 10.69 13.45
N VAL A 22 30.40 10.27 14.66
CA VAL A 22 29.80 11.16 15.67
C VAL A 22 30.73 12.33 16.04
N GLN A 23 32.05 12.15 15.92
CA GLN A 23 33.04 13.19 16.21
C GLN A 23 32.94 14.39 15.26
N ASP A 24 32.50 14.16 14.02
CA ASP A 24 32.32 15.21 13.01
C ASP A 24 31.09 16.08 13.32
N CYS A 25 30.17 15.60 14.16
CA CYS A 25 29.00 16.37 14.61
C CYS A 25 29.37 17.31 15.75
N ALA A 26 29.75 18.56 15.42
CA ALA A 26 30.11 19.58 16.41
C ALA A 26 28.99 19.87 17.44
N TRP A 27 27.73 19.83 17.00
CA TRP A 27 26.55 20.06 17.84
C TRP A 27 26.28 18.96 18.88
N LEU A 28 26.93 17.79 18.75
CA LEU A 28 26.85 16.71 19.73
C LEU A 28 27.95 16.78 20.80
N ARG A 29 28.86 17.76 20.73
CA ARG A 29 29.96 17.91 21.69
C ARG A 29 29.42 18.61 22.94
N GLY A 30 29.59 17.96 24.10
CA GLY A 30 29.23 18.56 25.39
C GLY A 30 30.16 19.69 25.84
N SER A 31 31.43 19.67 25.40
CA SER A 31 32.40 20.74 25.65
C SER A 31 33.37 20.90 24.46
N PRO A 32 33.74 22.13 24.06
CA PRO A 32 34.83 22.35 23.11
C PRO A 32 36.16 21.96 23.78
N GLY A 33 36.93 21.05 23.19
CA GLY A 33 38.31 20.78 23.60
C GLY A 33 38.58 19.50 24.42
N ALA A 34 37.57 18.68 24.75
CA ALA A 34 37.83 17.39 25.36
C ALA A 34 38.40 16.38 24.32
N HIS A 35 39.68 16.02 24.45
CA HIS A 35 40.37 15.08 23.56
C HIS A 35 39.91 13.62 23.71
N SER A 36 39.28 13.26 24.84
CA SER A 36 38.79 11.91 25.12
C SER A 36 37.32 11.96 25.55
N VAL A 37 36.50 11.12 24.91
CA VAL A 37 35.07 10.98 25.21
C VAL A 37 34.86 9.62 25.85
N PRO A 38 34.32 9.54 27.09
CA PRO A 38 33.99 8.27 27.71
C PRO A 38 33.04 7.44 26.83
N ALA A 39 33.21 6.11 26.86
CA ALA A 39 32.41 5.21 26.01
C ALA A 39 30.89 5.36 26.21
N ALA A 40 30.44 5.64 27.44
CA ALA A 40 29.03 5.89 27.74
C ALA A 40 28.49 7.15 27.04
N GLU A 41 29.27 8.23 27.03
CA GLU A 41 28.91 9.47 26.36
C GLU A 41 28.94 9.31 24.84
N HIS A 42 29.90 8.53 24.31
CA HIS A 42 29.93 8.21 22.88
C HIS A 42 28.65 7.47 22.42
N ARG A 43 28.25 6.41 23.14
CA ARG A 43 27.01 5.67 22.85
C ARG A 43 25.76 6.55 22.95
N ARG A 44 25.73 7.48 23.91
CA ARG A 44 24.63 8.44 24.03
C ARG A 44 24.54 9.34 22.80
N ARG A 45 25.67 9.89 22.34
CA ARG A 45 25.73 10.73 21.14
C ARG A 45 25.33 9.97 19.88
N GLU A 46 25.78 8.72 19.72
CA GLU A 46 25.31 7.82 18.67
C GLU A 46 23.78 7.67 18.70
N GLY A 47 23.22 7.41 19.88
CA GLY A 47 21.76 7.27 20.05
C GLY A 47 20.99 8.55 19.72
N VAL A 48 21.53 9.73 20.05
CA VAL A 48 20.91 11.03 19.68
C VAL A 48 20.98 11.23 18.17
N LEU A 49 22.13 10.97 17.54
CA LEU A 49 22.28 11.07 16.08
C LEU A 49 21.32 10.11 15.36
N ALA A 50 21.24 8.86 15.79
CA ALA A 50 20.33 7.86 15.24
C ALA A 50 18.88 8.34 15.27
N ARG A 51 18.43 8.85 16.43
CA ARG A 51 17.07 9.38 16.61
C ARG A 51 16.81 10.59 15.71
N LEU A 52 17.76 11.52 15.62
CA LEU A 52 17.64 12.69 14.74
C LEU A 52 17.49 12.27 13.28
N LEU A 53 18.31 11.33 12.80
CA LEU A 53 18.27 10.87 11.41
C LEU A 53 16.98 10.10 11.12
N CYS A 54 16.54 9.23 12.02
CA CYS A 54 15.26 8.54 11.89
C CYS A 54 14.08 9.53 11.85
N TRP A 55 14.09 10.56 12.70
CA TRP A 55 13.11 11.63 12.68
C TRP A 55 13.16 12.42 11.37
N LEU A 56 14.34 12.82 10.90
CA LEU A 56 14.51 13.55 9.64
C LEU A 56 13.97 12.74 8.45
N MET A 57 14.29 11.45 8.39
CA MET A 57 13.81 10.58 7.33
C MET A 57 12.29 10.41 7.36
N GLY A 58 11.72 10.09 8.53
CA GLY A 58 10.30 9.80 8.67
C GLY A 58 9.40 11.04 8.59
N THR A 59 9.81 12.14 9.22
CA THR A 59 8.99 13.35 9.35
C THR A 59 9.23 14.33 8.21
N TYR A 60 10.45 14.45 7.70
CA TYR A 60 10.77 15.42 6.66
C TYR A 60 10.87 14.77 5.28
N VAL A 61 11.79 13.82 5.08
CA VAL A 61 12.06 13.27 3.73
C VAL A 61 10.85 12.52 3.17
N VAL A 62 10.21 11.65 3.98
CA VAL A 62 9.03 10.90 3.56
C VAL A 62 7.85 11.83 3.27
N GLU A 63 7.59 12.81 4.13
CA GLU A 63 6.49 13.76 3.93
C GLU A 63 6.72 14.69 2.73
N LEU A 64 7.97 15.08 2.48
CA LEU A 64 8.36 15.83 1.29
C LEU A 64 8.07 15.02 0.02
N LEU A 65 8.54 13.76 -0.02
CA LEU A 65 8.26 12.86 -1.15
C LEU A 65 6.76 12.66 -1.35
N ARG A 66 6.01 12.43 -0.26
CA ARG A 66 4.56 12.29 -0.27
C ARG A 66 3.84 13.56 -0.73
N SER A 67 4.43 14.73 -0.51
CA SER A 67 3.86 16.03 -0.91
C SER A 67 4.00 16.29 -2.40
N PHE A 68 5.14 15.94 -3.01
CA PHE A 68 5.41 16.24 -4.43
C PHE A 68 5.12 15.08 -5.38
N PHE A 69 5.22 13.84 -4.89
CA PHE A 69 5.14 12.65 -5.73
C PHE A 69 3.96 11.75 -5.36
N TYR A 70 3.40 11.14 -6.39
CA TYR A 70 2.55 9.96 -6.27
C TYR A 70 3.45 8.72 -6.37
N VAL A 71 3.61 8.02 -5.25
CA VAL A 71 4.44 6.81 -5.16
C VAL A 71 3.55 5.58 -5.38
N THR A 72 3.87 4.77 -6.38
CA THR A 72 3.07 3.58 -6.70
C THR A 72 3.92 2.44 -7.25
N GLU A 73 3.30 1.27 -7.40
CA GLU A 73 3.92 0.07 -7.96
C GLU A 73 3.34 -0.18 -9.36
N THR A 74 4.02 -0.99 -10.17
CA THR A 74 3.44 -1.50 -11.42
C THR A 74 3.09 -2.97 -11.24
N THR A 75 2.17 -3.48 -12.08
CA THR A 75 1.80 -4.91 -12.02
C THR A 75 2.91 -5.84 -12.49
N PHE A 76 3.84 -5.34 -13.30
CA PHE A 76 4.91 -6.14 -13.90
C PHE A 76 6.20 -6.10 -13.07
N GLN A 77 6.48 -4.98 -12.40
CA GLN A 77 7.68 -4.82 -11.58
C GLN A 77 7.35 -4.98 -10.10
N LYS A 78 7.17 -6.24 -9.67
CA LYS A 78 6.99 -6.72 -8.29
C LYS A 78 6.88 -5.62 -7.20
N ASN A 79 7.96 -5.40 -6.45
CA ASN A 79 8.00 -4.50 -5.30
C ASN A 79 8.75 -3.20 -5.60
N ARG A 80 8.97 -2.86 -6.88
CA ARG A 80 9.72 -1.66 -7.26
C ARG A 80 8.80 -0.45 -7.22
N LEU A 81 9.25 0.59 -6.53
CA LEU A 81 8.53 1.85 -6.41
C LEU A 81 8.79 2.75 -7.61
N PHE A 82 7.72 3.41 -8.06
CA PHE A 82 7.73 4.44 -9.09
C PHE A 82 7.25 5.75 -8.49
N PHE A 83 7.93 6.82 -8.88
CA PHE A 83 7.67 8.18 -8.38
C PHE A 83 7.17 9.04 -9.52
N TYR A 84 5.87 9.31 -9.55
CA TYR A 84 5.26 10.22 -10.52
C TYR A 84 5.09 11.59 -9.90
N ARG A 85 5.45 12.67 -10.60
CA ARG A 85 5.12 14.02 -10.13
C ARG A 85 3.60 14.17 -10.03
N LYS A 86 3.07 14.77 -8.97
CA LYS A 86 1.61 14.93 -8.80
C LYS A 86 0.96 15.74 -9.91
N SER A 87 1.66 16.73 -10.46
CA SER A 87 1.18 17.51 -11.60
C SER A 87 0.93 16.67 -12.84
N VAL A 88 1.70 15.59 -13.05
CA VAL A 88 1.52 14.64 -14.15
C VAL A 88 0.50 13.58 -13.79
N TRP A 89 0.52 13.09 -12.54
CA TRP A 89 -0.38 12.03 -12.09
C TRP A 89 -1.85 12.47 -12.01
N SER A 90 -2.12 13.71 -11.61
CA SER A 90 -3.50 14.21 -11.44
C SER A 90 -4.31 14.17 -12.75
N PRO A 91 -3.81 14.72 -13.89
CA PRO A 91 -4.47 14.57 -15.19
C PRO A 91 -4.64 13.11 -15.61
N LEU A 92 -3.62 12.27 -15.43
CA LEU A 92 -3.69 10.84 -15.75
C LEU A 92 -4.79 10.12 -14.97
N GLN A 93 -4.92 10.42 -13.68
CA GLN A 93 -5.97 9.87 -12.84
C GLN A 93 -7.36 10.29 -13.33
N THR A 94 -7.54 11.55 -13.70
CA THR A 94 -8.81 12.05 -14.28
C THR A 94 -9.15 11.33 -15.58
N LEU A 95 -8.17 11.14 -16.48
CA LEU A 95 -8.36 10.38 -17.71
C LEU A 95 -8.73 8.91 -17.42
N GLY A 96 -8.06 8.28 -16.45
CA GLY A 96 -8.38 6.92 -16.01
C GLY A 96 -9.81 6.78 -15.51
N VAL A 97 -10.27 7.70 -14.65
CA VAL A 97 -11.67 7.71 -14.16
C VAL A 97 -12.66 7.81 -15.32
N ARG A 98 -12.40 8.70 -16.29
CA ARG A 98 -13.26 8.86 -17.48
C ARG A 98 -13.29 7.59 -18.34
N GLN A 99 -12.14 6.98 -18.60
CA GLN A 99 -12.03 5.74 -19.35
C GLN A 99 -12.86 4.61 -18.70
N HIS A 100 -12.72 4.44 -17.37
CA HIS A 100 -13.46 3.41 -16.63
C HIS A 100 -14.94 3.70 -16.49
N ARG A 101 -15.36 4.97 -16.54
CA ARG A 101 -16.78 5.34 -16.63
C ARG A 101 -17.43 4.73 -17.87
N THR A 102 -16.75 4.82 -19.01
CA THR A 102 -17.23 4.27 -20.29
C THR A 102 -17.08 2.75 -20.35
N SER A 103 -15.91 2.20 -19.96
CA SER A 103 -15.63 0.77 -20.13
C SER A 103 -16.28 -0.14 -19.08
N VAL A 104 -16.43 0.33 -17.84
CA VAL A 104 -16.95 -0.47 -16.70
C VAL A 104 -18.36 -0.04 -16.29
N ARG A 105 -19.02 0.83 -17.08
CA ARG A 105 -20.36 1.38 -16.79
C ARG A 105 -20.49 1.94 -15.37
N LEU A 106 -19.45 2.65 -14.89
CA LEU A 106 -19.52 3.30 -13.59
C LEU A 106 -20.52 4.46 -13.68
N ARG A 107 -21.48 4.51 -12.75
CA ARG A 107 -22.45 5.60 -12.63
C ARG A 107 -22.04 6.52 -11.50
N GLU A 108 -22.04 7.81 -11.78
CA GLU A 108 -21.88 8.83 -10.76
C GLU A 108 -23.16 8.91 -9.90
N LEU A 109 -22.99 8.88 -8.58
CA LEU A 109 -24.09 9.00 -7.63
C LEU A 109 -24.20 10.46 -7.19
N SER A 110 -25.41 11.01 -7.23
CA SER A 110 -25.69 12.35 -6.72
C SER A 110 -25.59 12.41 -5.20
N ALA A 111 -25.34 13.60 -4.66
CA ALA A 111 -25.30 13.79 -3.20
C ALA A 111 -26.63 13.41 -2.51
N ALA A 112 -27.76 13.60 -3.20
CA ALA A 112 -29.08 13.23 -2.69
C ALA A 112 -29.26 11.70 -2.61
N GLU A 113 -28.85 10.96 -3.66
CA GLU A 113 -28.86 9.49 -3.64
C GLU A 113 -27.93 8.94 -2.57
N VAL A 114 -26.74 9.52 -2.41
CA VAL A 114 -25.79 9.10 -1.36
C VAL A 114 -26.38 9.31 0.04
N ARG A 115 -27.09 10.43 0.27
CA ARG A 115 -27.77 10.70 1.56
C ARG A 115 -28.93 9.72 1.79
N SER A 116 -29.81 9.56 0.81
CA SER A 116 -30.96 8.64 0.88
C SER A 116 -30.51 7.20 1.15
N GLN A 117 -29.46 6.73 0.50
CA GLN A 117 -28.92 5.39 0.72
C GLN A 117 -28.27 5.23 2.10
N ARG A 118 -27.63 6.28 2.64
CA ARG A 118 -27.12 6.30 4.02
C ARG A 118 -28.25 6.26 5.04
N GLU A 119 -29.33 6.99 4.80
CA GLU A 119 -30.53 7.06 5.65
C GLU A 119 -31.31 5.74 5.63
N ALA A 120 -31.43 5.12 4.45
CA ALA A 120 -32.05 3.80 4.26
C ALA A 120 -31.29 2.65 4.96
N ARG A 121 -30.19 2.93 5.67
CA ARG A 121 -29.25 1.96 6.25
C ARG A 121 -28.75 0.91 5.25
N ALA A 122 -28.93 1.15 3.95
CA ALA A 122 -28.38 0.32 2.91
C ALA A 122 -26.86 0.34 3.08
N THR A 123 -26.29 -0.86 3.18
CA THR A 123 -24.86 -1.10 3.41
C THR A 123 -24.03 -0.68 2.21
N LEU A 124 -23.93 0.62 1.94
CA LEU A 124 -22.98 1.15 0.98
C LEU A 124 -21.58 1.07 1.59
N LEU A 125 -20.86 0.01 1.25
CA LEU A 125 -19.44 -0.10 1.50
C LEU A 125 -18.71 0.83 0.52
N THR A 126 -18.29 1.98 1.02
CA THR A 126 -17.57 3.02 0.27
C THR A 126 -16.06 2.77 0.31
N SER A 127 -15.53 2.02 -0.63
CA SER A 127 -14.08 1.81 -0.72
C SER A 127 -13.36 2.93 -1.49
N ARG A 128 -12.13 3.23 -1.11
CA ARG A 128 -11.30 4.20 -1.85
C ARG A 128 -10.68 3.54 -3.08
N LEU A 129 -10.90 4.16 -4.24
CA LEU A 129 -10.30 3.78 -5.51
C LEU A 129 -8.84 4.25 -5.59
N ARG A 130 -7.94 3.36 -6.02
CA ARG A 130 -6.53 3.61 -6.32
C ARG A 130 -6.22 3.14 -7.75
N PHE A 131 -5.34 3.85 -8.45
CA PHE A 131 -4.90 3.46 -9.79
C PHE A 131 -3.46 2.94 -9.80
N LEU A 132 -3.21 1.89 -10.60
CA LEU A 132 -1.88 1.38 -10.91
C LEU A 132 -1.57 1.58 -12.41
N PRO A 133 -0.36 2.03 -12.77
CA PRO A 133 0.07 2.14 -14.15
C PRO A 133 0.20 0.77 -14.84
N LYS A 134 -0.31 0.69 -16.08
CA LYS A 134 -0.12 -0.40 -17.05
C LYS A 134 0.28 0.19 -18.42
N PRO A 135 0.92 -0.61 -19.32
CA PRO A 135 1.29 -0.15 -20.65
C PRO A 135 0.14 0.47 -21.47
N GLY A 136 -1.08 -0.08 -21.33
CA GLY A 136 -2.28 0.38 -22.06
C GLY A 136 -3.26 1.23 -21.25
N GLY A 137 -2.88 1.76 -20.07
CA GLY A 137 -3.75 2.60 -19.26
C GLY A 137 -3.59 2.41 -17.75
N LEU A 138 -4.60 2.83 -16.98
CA LEU A 138 -4.60 2.72 -15.51
C LEU A 138 -5.49 1.57 -15.05
N ARG A 139 -4.96 0.63 -14.25
CA ARG A 139 -5.77 -0.40 -13.59
C ARG A 139 -6.36 0.17 -12.29
N PRO A 140 -7.69 0.18 -12.13
CA PRO A 140 -8.33 0.52 -10.86
C PRO A 140 -8.20 -0.66 -9.89
N ILE A 141 -7.91 -0.35 -8.63
CA ILE A 141 -7.93 -1.28 -7.51
C ILE A 141 -8.65 -0.56 -6.37
N VAL A 142 -9.57 -1.26 -5.72
CA VAL A 142 -10.24 -0.78 -4.52
C VAL A 142 -9.60 -1.44 -3.31
N ASN A 143 -9.31 -0.65 -2.28
CA ASN A 143 -9.01 -1.22 -0.98
C ASN A 143 -10.32 -1.36 -0.19
N MET A 144 -10.78 -2.59 -0.01
CA MET A 144 -12.00 -2.89 0.75
C MET A 144 -11.83 -2.68 2.26
N ASP A 145 -10.59 -2.56 2.74
CA ASP A 145 -10.31 -2.28 4.16
C ASP A 145 -10.55 -0.79 4.50
N TYR A 146 -10.54 0.09 3.49
CA TYR A 146 -10.76 1.53 3.68
C TYR A 146 -12.19 1.91 3.30
N VAL A 147 -13.12 1.70 4.24
CA VAL A 147 -14.53 2.11 4.08
C VAL A 147 -14.76 3.50 4.66
N ALA A 148 -15.01 4.49 3.80
CA ALA A 148 -15.19 5.89 4.20
C ALA A 148 -16.63 6.18 4.69
N GLY A 149 -16.86 6.10 6.01
CA GLY A 149 -18.14 6.45 6.65
C GLY A 149 -18.30 5.90 8.07
N ALA A 150 -18.86 6.69 9.01
CA ALA A 150 -18.88 6.54 10.48
C ALA A 150 -19.20 5.14 11.10
N ARG A 151 -18.62 4.87 12.30
CA ARG A 151 -18.76 3.74 13.26
C ARG A 151 -17.83 2.51 13.16
N ALA A 152 -16.59 2.63 13.65
CA ALA A 152 -15.56 1.57 13.68
C ALA A 152 -16.03 0.18 14.20
N LEU A 153 -16.91 0.12 15.19
CA LEU A 153 -17.24 -1.14 15.89
C LEU A 153 -18.23 -2.06 15.15
N CYS A 154 -19.23 -1.49 14.46
CA CYS A 154 -20.20 -2.27 13.68
C CYS A 154 -19.64 -2.63 12.28
N ARG A 155 -18.51 -2.02 11.90
CA ARG A 155 -17.82 -2.21 10.61
C ARG A 155 -17.11 -3.55 10.52
N ASP A 156 -16.39 -3.96 11.55
CA ASP A 156 -15.64 -5.23 11.54
C ASP A 156 -16.57 -6.43 11.43
N LYS A 157 -17.66 -6.46 12.20
CA LYS A 157 -18.65 -7.55 12.16
C LYS A 157 -19.29 -7.70 10.78
N LYS A 158 -19.52 -6.59 10.05
CA LYS A 158 -20.13 -6.59 8.70
C LYS A 158 -19.16 -7.04 7.61
N ILE A 159 -17.92 -6.54 7.62
CA ILE A 159 -16.88 -6.98 6.68
C ILE A 159 -16.54 -8.45 6.93
N GLN A 160 -16.47 -8.87 8.20
CA GLN A 160 -16.31 -10.27 8.57
C GLN A 160 -17.49 -11.12 8.09
N HIS A 161 -18.72 -10.64 8.19
CA HIS A 161 -19.90 -11.35 7.68
C HIS A 161 -19.85 -11.52 6.16
N LEU A 162 -19.56 -10.44 5.41
CA LEU A 162 -19.42 -10.52 3.94
C LEU A 162 -18.26 -11.46 3.54
N THR A 163 -17.13 -11.33 4.21
CA THR A 163 -15.97 -12.21 3.97
C THR A 163 -16.31 -13.67 4.30
N SER A 164 -17.08 -13.90 5.36
CA SER A 164 -17.57 -15.23 5.74
C SER A 164 -18.50 -15.78 4.66
N GLN A 165 -19.48 -15.01 4.20
CA GLN A 165 -20.37 -15.42 3.11
C GLN A 165 -19.61 -15.75 1.82
N VAL A 166 -18.65 -14.91 1.44
CA VAL A 166 -17.78 -15.16 0.27
C VAL A 166 -16.93 -16.41 0.48
N LYS A 167 -16.40 -16.64 1.69
CA LYS A 167 -15.67 -17.88 2.02
C LYS A 167 -16.57 -19.10 1.94
N THR A 168 -17.80 -19.04 2.46
CA THR A 168 -18.77 -20.13 2.35
C THR A 168 -19.10 -20.43 0.91
N LEU A 169 -19.40 -19.40 0.10
CA LEU A 169 -19.64 -19.56 -1.34
C LEU A 169 -18.42 -20.13 -2.05
N PHE A 170 -17.22 -19.64 -1.73
CA PHE A 170 -15.97 -20.16 -2.29
C PHE A 170 -15.76 -21.64 -1.94
N SER A 171 -16.06 -22.05 -0.70
CA SER A 171 -16.00 -23.45 -0.27
C SER A 171 -17.02 -24.33 -1.00
N VAL A 172 -18.26 -23.85 -1.15
CA VAL A 172 -19.31 -24.57 -1.90
C VAL A 172 -18.91 -24.72 -3.37
N LEU A 173 -18.42 -23.66 -4.01
CA LEU A 173 -17.94 -23.72 -5.39
C LEU A 173 -16.75 -24.66 -5.54
N ASN A 174 -15.82 -24.67 -4.57
CA ASN A 174 -14.70 -25.62 -4.57
C ASN A 174 -15.14 -27.07 -4.37
N TYR A 175 -16.20 -27.30 -3.58
CA TYR A 175 -16.79 -28.60 -3.38
C TYR A 175 -17.46 -29.11 -4.67
N GLU A 176 -18.32 -28.30 -5.29
CA GLU A 176 -18.96 -28.64 -6.56
C GLU A 176 -17.94 -28.85 -7.68
N ARG A 177 -16.86 -28.05 -7.70
CA ARG A 177 -15.70 -28.27 -8.57
C ARG A 177 -15.10 -29.67 -8.39
N ALA A 178 -14.83 -30.08 -7.15
CA ALA A 178 -14.21 -31.37 -6.88
C ALA A 178 -15.13 -32.53 -7.28
N ARG A 179 -16.45 -32.35 -7.15
CA ARG A 179 -17.47 -33.32 -7.53
C ARG A 179 -17.69 -33.40 -9.04
N HIS A 180 -17.61 -32.27 -9.73
CA HIS A 180 -17.84 -32.19 -11.19
C HIS A 180 -16.69 -31.48 -11.92
N PRO A 181 -15.49 -32.09 -12.02
CA PRO A 181 -14.34 -31.48 -12.68
C PRO A 181 -14.59 -31.11 -14.15
N ARG A 182 -15.49 -31.87 -14.82
CA ARG A 182 -15.87 -31.67 -16.22
C ARG A 182 -16.47 -30.28 -16.49
N LEU A 183 -17.09 -29.63 -15.49
CA LEU A 183 -17.68 -28.29 -15.65
C LEU A 183 -16.63 -27.20 -15.87
N LEU A 184 -15.39 -27.43 -15.45
CA LEU A 184 -14.28 -26.48 -15.61
C LEU A 184 -13.49 -26.70 -16.91
N GLY A 185 -13.73 -27.81 -17.61
CA GLY A 185 -13.02 -28.17 -18.84
C GLY A 185 -11.50 -28.19 -18.61
N ALA A 186 -10.77 -27.45 -19.43
CA ALA A 186 -9.31 -27.30 -19.35
C ALA A 186 -8.84 -26.16 -18.42
N SER A 187 -9.71 -25.63 -17.55
CA SER A 187 -9.35 -24.54 -16.65
C SER A 187 -8.46 -25.04 -15.52
N VAL A 188 -7.36 -24.33 -15.27
CA VAL A 188 -6.39 -24.68 -14.23
C VAL A 188 -6.29 -23.54 -13.21
N LEU A 189 -6.40 -23.85 -11.91
CA LEU A 189 -6.65 -22.87 -10.86
C LEU A 189 -5.43 -22.55 -9.99
N GLY A 190 -4.27 -23.12 -10.30
CA GLY A 190 -3.03 -22.88 -9.59
C GLY A 190 -1.85 -23.60 -10.23
N MET A 191 -0.63 -23.26 -9.81
CA MET A 191 0.57 -23.89 -10.35
C MET A 191 0.64 -25.39 -10.08
N ASP A 192 0.10 -25.86 -8.96
CA ASP A 192 0.08 -27.30 -8.64
C ASP A 192 -0.83 -28.07 -9.61
N ASP A 193 -1.98 -27.50 -9.94
CA ASP A 193 -2.91 -28.08 -10.90
C ASP A 193 -2.34 -28.02 -12.33
N ILE A 194 -1.57 -26.96 -12.66
CA ILE A 194 -0.85 -26.84 -13.95
C ILE A 194 0.20 -27.92 -14.05
N HIS A 195 0.97 -28.14 -12.98
CA HIS A 195 2.00 -29.16 -12.95
C HIS A 195 1.41 -30.56 -13.11
N ARG A 196 0.26 -30.86 -12.48
CA ARG A 196 -0.43 -32.15 -12.66
C ARG A 196 -0.91 -32.33 -14.10
N ALA A 197 -1.63 -31.34 -14.65
CA ALA A 197 -2.15 -31.40 -16.01
C ALA A 197 -1.07 -31.42 -17.10
N TRP A 198 0.16 -31.00 -16.78
CA TRP A 198 1.31 -31.08 -17.71
C TRP A 198 2.04 -32.43 -17.64
N HIS A 199 1.97 -33.11 -16.50
CA HIS A 199 2.59 -34.42 -16.31
C HIS A 199 1.72 -35.60 -16.78
N ASP A 200 0.41 -35.39 -16.89
CA ASP A 200 -0.57 -36.29 -17.51
C ASP A 200 -0.57 -36.14 -19.05
#